data_AF-A0A063BWB8-F1
#
_entry.id   AF-A0A063BWB8-F1
#
_cell.length_a   1.000
_cell.length_b   1.000
_cell.length_c   1.000
_cell.angle_alpha   90.00
_cell.angle_beta   90.00
_cell.angle_gamma   90.00
#
_symmetry.space_group_name_H-M   'P 1'
#
loop_
_entity.id
_entity.type
_entity.pdbx_description
1 polymer ?
#
loop_
_entity_poly.entity_id
_entity_poly.type
_entity_poly.pdbx_seq_one_letter_code
_entity_poly.pdbx_strand_id
1 'polypeptide(L)'
;MQSSAIFKNIGRIATDMYLLFQHHTTAEIMRHVRTDHDVFTITGTGWHFVKYLGPAVAVVGPDCRSERTQARVMAGQTYQGIFPKVATLPPSVQHVVWMLSVPLVYPRLDAVESLANTVAAGKKAVNTTYNILGKVTSSVAGVVGGKEAVAMGFSQVKKAVGKGGLMGNVLNHFGELDIQEVLKDMWTHETKDLERTYLIRTLQGIAQQKGVRMTFLSGDVAASGAGLLHDPTHPNDHKTMYQIISSPIVSAPQGGYLLKMLHNQKTLYVPRNGHKSTHEVSDTKEDMMEIFHTDASGAGREMKKLMGRRNYVALVAFDQEAAAAASQGPFSPNPSIGSGSQHGLAKLSLAVDFVVQGDGAYTATTKYGPVIIPHLEYGR
;
A
#
# COMPACT_ATOMS: atom_id res chain seq x y z
N MET A 1 7.34 -21.66 -12.30
CA MET A 1 7.24 -22.32 -10.98
C MET A 1 5.79 -22.47 -10.51
N GLN A 2 5.00 -21.39 -10.49
CA GLN A 2 3.57 -21.39 -10.07
C GLN A 2 2.67 -22.41 -10.81
N SER A 3 2.98 -22.75 -12.07
CA SER A 3 2.19 -23.69 -12.87
C SER A 3 2.46 -25.18 -12.57
N SER A 4 3.49 -25.49 -11.77
CA SER A 4 3.86 -26.87 -11.44
C SER A 4 2.80 -27.55 -10.56
N ALA A 5 2.71 -28.87 -10.64
CA ALA A 5 1.75 -29.65 -9.87
C ALA A 5 1.90 -29.46 -8.35
N ILE A 6 3.15 -29.36 -7.87
CA ILE A 6 3.46 -29.14 -6.44
C ILE A 6 2.89 -27.80 -5.97
N PHE A 7 3.20 -26.71 -6.66
CA PHE A 7 2.73 -25.38 -6.26
C PHE A 7 1.22 -25.22 -6.39
N LYS A 8 0.60 -25.85 -7.40
CA LYS A 8 -0.86 -25.91 -7.51
C LYS A 8 -1.52 -26.62 -6.33
N ASN A 9 -0.96 -27.75 -5.87
CA ASN A 9 -1.51 -28.46 -4.73
C ASN A 9 -1.30 -27.70 -3.40
N ILE A 10 -0.15 -27.06 -3.22
CA ILE A 10 0.08 -26.15 -2.07
C ILE A 10 -0.95 -25.02 -2.08
N GLY A 11 -1.16 -24.38 -3.23
CA GLY A 11 -2.17 -23.33 -3.39
C GLY A 11 -3.57 -23.80 -3.03
N ARG A 12 -3.98 -25.00 -3.50
CA ARG A 12 -5.27 -25.60 -3.15
C ARG A 12 -5.43 -25.77 -1.64
N ILE A 13 -4.44 -26.35 -0.95
CA ILE A 13 -4.48 -26.53 0.51
C ILE A 13 -4.51 -25.17 1.22
N ALA A 14 -3.72 -24.20 0.76
CA ALA A 14 -3.70 -22.86 1.32
C ALA A 14 -5.08 -22.17 1.17
N THR A 15 -5.77 -22.33 0.05
CA THR A 15 -7.14 -21.86 -0.15
C THR A 15 -8.11 -22.53 0.82
N ASP A 16 -8.03 -23.86 0.98
CA ASP A 16 -8.88 -24.59 1.93
C ASP A 16 -8.69 -24.08 3.37
N MET A 17 -7.44 -23.86 3.79
CA MET A 17 -7.12 -23.30 5.12
C MET A 17 -7.53 -21.84 5.26
N TYR A 18 -7.38 -21.03 4.22
CA TYR A 18 -7.81 -19.63 4.21
C TYR A 18 -9.33 -19.52 4.43
N LEU A 19 -10.11 -20.29 3.67
CA LEU A 19 -11.56 -20.31 3.81
C LEU A 19 -11.98 -20.77 5.22
N LEU A 20 -11.34 -21.82 5.74
CA LEU A 20 -11.66 -22.38 7.04
C LEU A 20 -11.31 -21.42 8.19
N PHE A 21 -10.11 -20.86 8.22
CA PHE A 21 -9.61 -20.11 9.37
C PHE A 21 -9.86 -18.61 9.29
N GLN A 22 -9.95 -18.02 8.10
CA GLN A 22 -10.17 -16.57 7.94
C GLN A 22 -11.65 -16.23 7.71
N HIS A 23 -12.40 -17.15 7.09
CA HIS A 23 -13.80 -16.93 6.74
C HIS A 23 -14.76 -17.94 7.37
N HIS A 24 -14.27 -18.88 8.17
CA HIS A 24 -15.09 -19.90 8.84
C HIS A 24 -16.04 -20.64 7.89
N THR A 25 -15.59 -20.89 6.66
CA THR A 25 -16.38 -21.53 5.60
C THR A 25 -15.56 -22.56 4.82
N THR A 26 -16.20 -23.29 3.92
CA THR A 26 -15.54 -24.22 2.99
C THR A 26 -16.10 -24.06 1.59
N ALA A 27 -15.34 -24.53 0.58
CA ALA A 27 -15.83 -24.55 -0.79
C ALA A 27 -17.12 -25.38 -0.96
N GLU A 28 -17.32 -26.39 -0.12
CA GLU A 28 -18.56 -27.18 -0.11
C GLU A 28 -19.74 -26.38 0.44
N ILE A 29 -19.56 -25.71 1.59
CA ILE A 29 -20.62 -24.88 2.20
C ILE A 29 -21.04 -23.77 1.23
N MET A 30 -20.08 -23.08 0.61
CA MET A 30 -20.38 -21.99 -0.34
C MET A 30 -21.09 -22.47 -1.61
N ARG A 31 -20.96 -23.74 -2.02
CA ARG A 31 -21.74 -24.29 -3.14
C ARG A 31 -23.21 -24.50 -2.77
N HIS A 32 -23.50 -24.72 -1.49
CA HIS A 32 -24.85 -25.00 -0.98
C HIS A 32 -25.54 -23.75 -0.42
N VAL A 33 -24.79 -22.76 0.04
CA VAL A 33 -25.28 -21.46 0.50
C VAL A 33 -25.36 -20.49 -0.67
N ARG A 34 -26.57 -20.05 -1.02
CA ARG A 34 -26.84 -19.21 -2.21
C ARG A 34 -26.61 -17.71 -2.00
N THR A 35 -26.08 -17.29 -0.86
CA THR A 35 -25.97 -15.87 -0.51
C THR A 35 -24.52 -15.40 -0.51
N ASP A 36 -24.22 -14.38 -1.31
CA ASP A 36 -22.91 -13.70 -1.36
C ASP A 36 -22.63 -12.82 -0.12
N HIS A 37 -23.33 -13.05 1.00
CA HIS A 37 -23.31 -12.16 2.16
C HIS A 37 -22.00 -12.21 2.96
N ASP A 38 -21.20 -13.27 2.80
CA ASP A 38 -19.95 -13.42 3.56
C ASP A 38 -18.71 -13.43 2.65
N VAL A 39 -18.64 -14.38 1.72
CA VAL A 39 -17.55 -14.51 0.73
C VAL A 39 -18.14 -14.93 -0.61
N PHE A 40 -17.61 -14.39 -1.70
CA PHE A 40 -18.06 -14.72 -3.05
C PHE A 40 -16.89 -14.77 -4.03
N THR A 41 -17.15 -15.39 -5.18
CA THR A 41 -16.22 -15.47 -6.31
C THR A 41 -16.83 -14.84 -7.55
N ILE A 42 -16.01 -14.21 -8.39
CA ILE A 42 -16.45 -13.61 -9.66
C ILE A 42 -15.94 -14.40 -10.85
N THR A 43 -14.65 -14.71 -10.85
CA THR A 43 -13.96 -15.42 -11.93
C THR A 43 -13.78 -16.91 -11.64
N GLY A 44 -14.17 -17.38 -10.45
CA GLY A 44 -13.95 -18.74 -9.97
C GLY A 44 -12.56 -18.95 -9.34
N THR A 45 -11.66 -17.97 -9.40
CA THR A 45 -10.30 -18.07 -8.86
C THR A 45 -10.07 -17.23 -7.61
N GLY A 46 -10.66 -16.02 -7.54
CA GLY A 46 -10.55 -15.13 -6.39
C GLY A 46 -11.67 -15.29 -5.36
N TRP A 47 -11.36 -14.94 -4.11
CA TRP A 47 -12.28 -14.95 -2.96
C TRP A 47 -12.44 -13.56 -2.35
N HIS A 48 -13.57 -12.92 -2.64
CA HIS A 48 -13.84 -11.53 -2.26
C HIS A 48 -14.92 -11.46 -1.19
N PHE A 49 -14.97 -10.37 -0.43
CA PHE A 49 -16.04 -10.15 0.54
C PHE A 49 -16.48 -8.68 0.63
N VAL A 50 -17.73 -8.48 1.08
CA VAL A 50 -18.28 -7.20 1.50
C VAL A 50 -18.96 -7.43 2.85
N LYS A 51 -18.39 -6.92 3.93
CA LYS A 51 -18.89 -7.12 5.30
C LYS A 51 -19.29 -5.79 5.93
N TYR A 52 -20.31 -5.80 6.77
CA TYR A 52 -20.78 -4.61 7.47
C TYR A 52 -20.19 -4.53 8.88
N LEU A 53 -19.65 -3.36 9.24
CA LEU A 53 -19.25 -3.01 10.61
C LEU A 53 -20.27 -2.02 11.16
N GLY A 54 -21.46 -2.53 11.45
CA GLY A 54 -22.63 -1.70 11.74
C GLY A 54 -23.32 -1.14 10.48
N PRO A 55 -24.33 -0.27 10.63
CA PRO A 55 -25.18 0.17 9.51
C PRO A 55 -24.51 1.19 8.57
N ALA A 56 -23.44 1.84 9.03
CA ALA A 56 -22.83 2.98 8.37
C ALA A 56 -21.44 2.72 7.77
N VAL A 57 -20.82 1.58 8.09
CA VAL A 57 -19.47 1.23 7.62
C VAL A 57 -19.50 -0.13 6.95
N ALA A 58 -19.00 -0.19 5.72
CA ALA A 58 -18.77 -1.44 5.00
C ALA A 58 -17.27 -1.65 4.76
N VAL A 59 -16.84 -2.91 4.79
CA VAL A 59 -15.47 -3.33 4.49
C VAL A 59 -15.51 -4.21 3.25
N VAL A 60 -14.73 -3.82 2.24
CA VAL A 60 -14.61 -4.54 0.97
C VAL A 60 -13.22 -5.16 0.91
N GLY A 61 -13.16 -6.49 0.87
CA GLY A 61 -11.91 -7.24 0.78
C GLY A 61 -11.80 -7.96 -0.55
N PRO A 62 -11.22 -7.33 -1.59
CA PRO A 62 -10.92 -8.03 -2.83
C PRO A 62 -9.68 -8.93 -2.68
N ASP A 63 -9.76 -10.17 -3.16
CA ASP A 63 -8.58 -11.01 -3.36
C ASP A 63 -7.62 -10.40 -4.40
N CYS A 64 -6.56 -9.79 -3.88
CA CYS A 64 -5.50 -9.18 -4.68
C CYS A 64 -4.35 -10.16 -5.01
N ARG A 65 -4.47 -11.47 -4.68
CA ARG A 65 -3.40 -12.46 -4.81
C ARG A 65 -3.70 -13.51 -5.87
N SER A 66 -4.90 -14.08 -5.90
CA SER A 66 -5.21 -15.24 -6.76
C SER A 66 -5.13 -14.94 -8.26
N GLU A 67 -5.38 -13.70 -8.69
CA GLU A 67 -5.37 -13.29 -10.10
C GLU A 67 -4.15 -12.45 -10.51
N ARG A 68 -3.24 -12.22 -9.55
CA ARG A 68 -2.10 -11.31 -9.69
C ARG A 68 -1.09 -11.85 -10.70
N THR A 69 -0.57 -10.95 -11.52
CA THR A 69 0.61 -11.15 -12.37
C THR A 69 1.59 -10.00 -12.17
N GLN A 70 2.72 -10.02 -12.88
CA GLN A 70 3.67 -8.90 -12.86
C GLN A 70 3.07 -7.57 -13.34
N ALA A 71 2.09 -7.64 -14.25
CA ALA A 71 1.47 -6.47 -14.88
C ALA A 71 0.06 -6.13 -14.38
N ARG A 72 -0.55 -7.00 -13.56
CA ARG A 72 -1.91 -6.76 -13.06
C ARG A 72 -2.10 -7.31 -11.65
N VAL A 73 -3.00 -6.72 -10.86
CA VAL A 73 -3.35 -7.21 -9.52
C VAL A 73 -4.58 -8.10 -9.59
N MET A 74 -5.63 -7.68 -10.29
CA MET A 74 -6.90 -8.39 -10.45
C MET A 74 -7.34 -8.46 -11.91
N ALA A 75 -8.21 -9.41 -12.23
CA ALA A 75 -8.80 -9.47 -13.56
C ALA A 75 -9.81 -8.32 -13.77
N GLY A 76 -9.98 -7.89 -15.02
CA GLY A 76 -10.98 -6.88 -15.38
C GLY A 76 -12.40 -7.27 -14.96
N GLN A 77 -12.75 -8.55 -15.09
CA GLN A 77 -14.04 -9.11 -14.66
C GLN A 77 -14.26 -8.95 -13.16
N THR A 78 -13.21 -9.11 -12.34
CA THR A 78 -13.28 -8.93 -10.89
C THR A 78 -13.69 -7.51 -10.53
N TYR A 79 -13.14 -6.50 -11.20
CA TYR A 79 -13.59 -5.12 -11.03
C TYR A 79 -15.07 -4.94 -11.43
N GLN A 80 -15.48 -5.49 -12.58
CA GLN A 80 -16.87 -5.42 -13.04
C GLN A 80 -17.85 -6.14 -12.10
N GLY A 81 -17.40 -7.14 -11.33
CA GLY A 81 -18.25 -7.81 -10.35
C GLY A 81 -18.29 -7.12 -8.98
N ILE A 82 -17.19 -6.49 -8.54
CA ILE A 82 -17.12 -5.83 -7.23
C ILE A 82 -17.73 -4.43 -7.25
N PHE A 83 -17.44 -3.62 -8.27
CA PHE A 83 -17.91 -2.24 -8.30
C PHE A 83 -19.43 -2.09 -8.23
N PRO A 84 -20.25 -2.91 -8.93
CA PRO A 84 -21.70 -2.86 -8.76
C PRO A 84 -22.14 -3.21 -7.34
N LYS A 85 -21.50 -4.20 -6.68
CA LYS A 85 -21.81 -4.55 -5.28
C LYS A 85 -21.56 -3.38 -4.33
N VAL A 86 -20.55 -2.55 -4.59
CA VAL A 86 -20.27 -1.35 -3.80
C VAL A 86 -21.23 -0.20 -4.15
N ALA A 87 -21.54 -0.03 -5.43
CA ALA A 87 -22.50 0.99 -5.88
C ALA A 87 -23.94 0.72 -5.40
N THR A 88 -24.30 -0.55 -5.18
CA THR A 88 -25.63 -0.93 -4.66
C THR A 88 -25.70 -1.06 -3.14
N LEU A 89 -24.63 -0.68 -2.42
CA LEU A 89 -24.67 -0.65 -0.95
C LEU A 89 -25.85 0.21 -0.44
N PRO A 90 -26.44 -0.17 0.72
CA PRO A 90 -27.54 0.57 1.32
C PRO A 90 -27.20 2.05 1.53
N PRO A 91 -28.16 2.97 1.38
CA PRO A 91 -27.94 4.41 1.63
C PRO A 91 -27.49 4.75 3.05
N SER A 92 -27.63 3.81 4.00
CA SER A 92 -27.13 3.98 5.37
C SER A 92 -25.61 3.94 5.47
N VAL A 93 -24.93 3.28 4.52
CA VAL A 93 -23.47 3.19 4.47
C VAL A 93 -22.90 4.55 4.09
N GLN A 94 -22.05 5.10 4.95
CA GLN A 94 -21.36 6.38 4.76
C GLN A 94 -19.87 6.20 4.48
N HIS A 95 -19.27 5.10 4.95
CA HIS A 95 -17.86 4.78 4.77
C HIS A 95 -17.65 3.39 4.17
N VAL A 96 -16.76 3.30 3.20
CA VAL A 96 -16.33 2.05 2.59
C VAL A 96 -14.82 1.89 2.75
N VAL A 97 -14.41 0.91 3.55
CA VAL A 97 -13.01 0.56 3.80
C VAL A 97 -12.59 -0.57 2.88
N TRP A 98 -11.69 -0.29 1.95
CA TRP A 98 -11.11 -1.23 1.00
C TRP A 98 -9.85 -1.86 1.59
N MET A 99 -9.89 -3.16 1.84
CA MET A 99 -8.72 -3.91 2.30
C MET A 99 -7.88 -4.36 1.11
N LEU A 100 -6.79 -3.64 0.84
CA LEU A 100 -5.85 -3.94 -0.24
C LEU A 100 -4.52 -4.39 0.35
N SER A 101 -3.94 -5.49 -0.17
CA SER A 101 -2.71 -6.07 0.40
C SER A 101 -1.53 -5.08 0.54
N VAL A 102 -1.29 -4.28 -0.50
CA VAL A 102 -0.25 -3.24 -0.57
C VAL A 102 -0.93 -1.88 -0.82
N PRO A 103 -0.34 -0.77 -0.35
CA PRO A 103 -0.95 0.56 -0.45
C PRO A 103 -1.02 1.08 -1.89
N LEU A 104 -2.13 1.77 -2.20
CA LEU A 104 -2.28 2.52 -3.46
C LEU A 104 -1.52 3.84 -3.41
N VAL A 105 -1.51 4.50 -2.26
CA VAL A 105 -0.78 5.75 -2.02
C VAL A 105 0.43 5.44 -1.16
N TYR A 106 1.62 5.53 -1.75
CA TYR A 106 2.86 5.23 -1.07
C TYR A 106 4.03 5.89 -1.77
N PRO A 107 5.11 6.23 -1.05
CA PRO A 107 6.27 6.79 -1.71
C PRO A 107 6.89 5.86 -2.74
N ARG A 108 7.16 6.43 -3.91
CA ARG A 108 7.86 5.76 -5.00
C ARG A 108 9.35 5.81 -4.75
N LEU A 109 10.03 4.72 -5.09
CA LEU A 109 11.46 4.58 -4.92
C LEU A 109 12.20 4.89 -6.24
N ASP A 110 11.87 6.00 -6.90
CA ASP A 110 12.48 6.41 -8.18
C ASP A 110 14.02 6.45 -8.10
N ALA A 111 14.57 6.91 -6.97
CA ALA A 111 16.01 6.97 -6.73
C ALA A 111 16.64 5.57 -6.61
N VAL A 112 15.91 4.59 -6.06
CA VAL A 112 16.38 3.21 -5.97
C VAL A 112 16.27 2.51 -7.32
N GLU A 113 15.21 2.76 -8.09
CA GLU A 113 15.11 2.23 -9.45
C GLU A 113 16.28 2.71 -10.31
N SER A 114 16.60 4.01 -10.25
CA SER A 114 17.76 4.57 -10.92
C SER A 114 19.06 3.90 -10.46
N LEU A 115 19.29 3.81 -9.14
CA LEU A 115 20.48 3.19 -8.57
C LEU A 115 20.59 1.70 -8.93
N ALA A 116 19.50 0.94 -8.82
CA ALA A 116 19.45 -0.48 -9.14
C ALA A 116 19.70 -0.71 -10.64
N ASN A 117 19.13 0.12 -11.52
CA ASN A 117 19.39 0.09 -12.95
C ASN A 117 20.86 0.42 -13.26
N THR A 118 21.45 1.40 -12.58
CA THR A 118 22.89 1.72 -12.69
C THR A 118 23.76 0.57 -12.21
N VAL A 119 23.44 -0.06 -11.08
CA VAL A 119 24.18 -1.22 -10.55
C VAL A 119 24.04 -2.43 -11.47
N ALA A 120 22.85 -2.71 -11.99
CA ALA A 120 22.60 -3.79 -12.94
C ALA A 120 23.35 -3.56 -14.27
N ALA A 121 23.33 -2.32 -14.78
CA ALA A 121 24.10 -1.93 -15.97
C ALA A 121 25.61 -2.07 -15.71
N GLY A 122 26.10 -1.66 -14.54
CA GLY A 122 27.48 -1.85 -14.10
C GLY A 122 27.87 -3.32 -14.01
N LYS A 123 27.02 -4.17 -13.42
CA LYS A 123 27.23 -5.62 -13.34
C LYS A 123 27.28 -6.26 -14.73
N LYS A 124 26.40 -5.83 -15.65
CA LYS A 124 26.40 -6.27 -17.05
C LYS A 124 27.65 -5.80 -17.80
N ALA A 125 28.09 -4.56 -17.60
CA ALA A 125 29.31 -4.02 -18.20
C ALA A 125 30.54 -4.77 -17.71
N VAL A 126 30.68 -4.98 -16.39
CA VAL A 126 31.76 -5.75 -15.79
C VAL A 126 31.78 -7.19 -16.31
N ASN A 127 30.63 -7.89 -16.34
CA ASN A 127 30.55 -9.24 -16.91
C ASN A 127 30.89 -9.28 -18.42
N THR A 128 30.50 -8.24 -19.16
CA THR A 128 30.84 -8.11 -20.59
C THR A 128 32.34 -7.86 -20.77
N THR A 129 32.96 -7.02 -19.95
CA THR A 129 34.41 -6.80 -19.93
C THR A 129 35.15 -8.08 -19.54
N TYR A 130 34.68 -8.83 -18.54
CA TYR A 130 35.26 -10.14 -18.20
C TYR A 130 35.17 -11.14 -19.35
N ASN A 131 34.05 -11.18 -20.08
CA ASN A 131 33.88 -12.07 -21.22
C ASN A 131 34.74 -11.66 -22.43
N ILE A 132 34.88 -10.36 -22.71
CA ILE A 132 35.74 -9.84 -23.78
C ILE A 132 37.21 -10.05 -23.41
N LEU A 133 37.61 -9.72 -22.18
CA LEU A 133 38.96 -9.93 -21.70
C LEU A 133 39.31 -11.42 -21.68
N GLY A 134 38.37 -12.30 -21.32
CA GLY A 134 38.49 -13.75 -21.43
C GLY A 134 38.69 -14.23 -22.88
N LYS A 135 37.94 -13.67 -23.84
CA LYS A 135 38.12 -13.99 -25.27
C LYS A 135 39.45 -13.48 -25.83
N VAL A 136 39.84 -12.24 -25.51
CA VAL A 136 41.11 -11.65 -25.95
C VAL A 136 42.30 -12.35 -25.31
N THR A 137 42.23 -12.71 -24.03
CA THR A 137 43.32 -13.46 -23.36
C THR A 137 43.40 -14.90 -23.84
N SER A 138 42.28 -15.54 -24.24
CA SER A 138 42.30 -16.87 -24.85
C SER A 138 42.95 -16.89 -26.24
N SER A 139 42.95 -15.77 -26.98
CA SER A 139 43.63 -15.67 -28.28
C SER A 139 45.11 -15.32 -28.16
N VAL A 140 45.58 -14.74 -27.04
CA VAL A 140 47.02 -14.51 -26.78
C VAL A 140 47.68 -15.67 -26.02
N ALA A 141 46.92 -16.54 -25.37
CA ALA A 141 47.44 -17.70 -24.64
C ALA A 141 48.13 -18.75 -25.55
N GLY A 142 48.00 -18.64 -26.87
CA GLY A 142 48.70 -19.49 -27.84
C GLY A 142 50.16 -19.11 -28.10
N VAL A 143 50.63 -17.92 -27.70
CA VAL A 143 52.00 -17.47 -28.00
C VAL A 143 52.62 -16.79 -26.77
N VAL A 144 53.35 -17.60 -26.00
CA VAL A 144 54.46 -17.23 -25.08
C VAL A 144 54.12 -16.33 -23.87
N GLY A 145 54.11 -16.94 -22.67
CA GLY A 145 54.77 -16.35 -21.48
C GLY A 145 54.06 -15.33 -20.58
N GLY A 146 52.73 -15.19 -20.57
CA GLY A 146 52.03 -14.09 -19.87
C GLY A 146 51.33 -14.34 -18.52
N LYS A 147 51.74 -15.31 -17.69
CA LYS A 147 50.98 -15.65 -16.44
C LYS A 147 50.91 -14.51 -15.40
N GLU A 148 51.95 -13.68 -15.28
CA GLU A 148 52.04 -12.63 -14.24
C GLU A 148 51.31 -11.33 -14.61
N ALA A 149 51.32 -10.94 -15.88
CA ALA A 149 50.58 -9.77 -16.37
C ALA A 149 49.06 -9.97 -16.24
N VAL A 150 48.59 -11.21 -16.43
CA VAL A 150 47.19 -11.60 -16.25
C VAL A 150 46.79 -11.48 -14.77
N ALA A 151 47.61 -11.96 -13.84
CA ALA A 151 47.34 -11.87 -12.40
C ALA A 151 47.26 -10.41 -11.89
N MET A 152 48.11 -9.52 -12.41
CA MET A 152 48.06 -8.09 -12.06
C MET A 152 46.82 -7.37 -12.60
N GLY A 153 46.38 -7.71 -13.82
CA GLY A 153 45.14 -7.16 -14.40
C GLY A 153 43.90 -7.50 -13.57
N PHE A 154 43.78 -8.76 -13.12
CA PHE A 154 42.69 -9.19 -12.24
C PHE A 154 42.73 -8.52 -10.85
N SER A 155 43.92 -8.26 -10.30
CA SER A 155 44.11 -7.60 -8.99
C SER A 155 43.70 -6.12 -8.99
N GLN A 156 44.02 -5.39 -10.06
CA GLN A 156 43.69 -3.96 -10.19
C GLN A 156 42.19 -3.71 -10.35
N VAL A 157 41.48 -4.54 -11.13
CA VAL A 157 40.02 -4.47 -11.26
C VAL A 157 39.33 -4.81 -9.92
N LYS A 158 39.86 -5.78 -9.17
CA LYS A 158 39.36 -6.12 -7.82
C LYS A 158 39.58 -4.99 -6.81
N LYS A 159 40.70 -4.26 -6.91
CA LYS A 159 40.99 -3.09 -6.06
C LYS A 159 40.16 -1.86 -6.41
N ALA A 160 39.88 -1.60 -7.69
CA ALA A 160 39.11 -0.44 -8.14
C ALA A 160 37.62 -0.52 -7.74
N VAL A 161 37.04 -1.73 -7.69
CA VAL A 161 35.65 -1.95 -7.29
C VAL A 161 35.48 -2.00 -5.76
N GLY A 162 36.54 -2.35 -5.02
CA GLY A 162 36.47 -2.63 -3.57
C GLY A 162 36.80 -1.47 -2.62
N LYS A 163 37.32 -0.32 -3.08
CA LYS A 163 37.83 0.75 -2.19
C LYS A 163 36.94 1.98 -2.01
N GLY A 164 35.74 2.00 -2.58
CA GLY A 164 34.71 2.94 -2.16
C GLY A 164 33.86 2.33 -1.05
N GLY A 165 34.20 2.56 0.23
CA GLY A 165 33.45 2.02 1.38
C GLY A 165 31.94 2.33 1.39
N LEU A 166 31.50 3.33 0.61
CA LEU A 166 30.09 3.64 0.37
C LEU A 166 29.37 2.56 -0.46
N MET A 167 30.08 1.93 -1.41
CA MET A 167 29.49 1.01 -2.39
C MET A 167 29.31 -0.39 -1.82
N GLY A 168 30.12 -0.82 -0.85
CA GLY A 168 30.01 -2.13 -0.20
C GLY A 168 28.80 -2.26 0.74
N ASN A 169 28.49 -1.22 1.53
CA ASN A 169 27.31 -1.23 2.40
C ASN A 169 26.01 -1.09 1.60
N VAL A 170 26.03 -0.32 0.52
CA VAL A 170 24.94 -0.26 -0.46
C VAL A 170 24.79 -1.64 -1.14
N LEU A 171 25.84 -2.20 -1.75
CA LEU A 171 25.73 -3.50 -2.44
C LEU A 171 25.23 -4.65 -1.53
N ASN A 172 25.61 -4.69 -0.27
CA ASN A 172 25.15 -5.74 0.65
C ASN A 172 23.66 -5.61 0.96
N HIS A 173 23.15 -4.40 1.24
CA HIS A 173 21.71 -4.19 1.46
C HIS A 173 20.86 -4.35 0.18
N PHE A 174 21.43 -4.04 -1.00
CA PHE A 174 20.77 -4.18 -2.29
C PHE A 174 20.94 -5.57 -2.94
N GLY A 175 21.85 -6.41 -2.42
CA GLY A 175 22.12 -7.75 -2.93
C GLY A 175 21.33 -8.87 -2.23
N GLU A 176 20.83 -8.62 -1.01
CA GLU A 176 20.06 -9.58 -0.20
C GLU A 176 18.55 -9.57 -0.48
N LEU A 177 18.05 -8.49 -1.06
CA LEU A 177 16.65 -8.32 -1.44
C LEU A 177 16.57 -8.15 -2.95
N ASP A 178 15.73 -8.94 -3.62
CA ASP A 178 15.32 -8.61 -4.99
C ASP A 178 14.36 -7.41 -4.94
N ILE A 179 14.93 -6.23 -4.71
CA ILE A 179 14.19 -4.97 -4.56
C ILE A 179 13.39 -4.69 -5.83
N GLN A 180 13.83 -5.17 -7.00
CA GLN A 180 13.07 -5.04 -8.23
C GLN A 180 11.77 -5.86 -8.17
N GLU A 181 11.79 -7.06 -7.61
CA GLU A 181 10.57 -7.85 -7.38
C GLU A 181 9.64 -7.18 -6.37
N VAL A 182 10.18 -6.67 -5.25
CA VAL A 182 9.39 -5.94 -4.24
C VAL A 182 8.75 -4.69 -4.83
N LEU A 183 9.49 -3.91 -5.63
CA LEU A 183 8.97 -2.72 -6.30
C LEU A 183 7.91 -3.07 -7.34
N LYS A 184 8.13 -4.11 -8.14
CA LYS A 184 7.15 -4.59 -9.12
C LYS A 184 5.84 -5.01 -8.46
N ASP A 185 5.85 -5.47 -7.21
CA ASP A 185 4.65 -5.86 -6.49
C ASP A 185 3.79 -4.68 -6.01
N MET A 186 4.34 -3.46 -5.99
CA MET A 186 3.64 -2.27 -5.53
C MET A 186 2.63 -1.76 -6.57
N TRP A 187 1.49 -1.22 -6.10
CA TRP A 187 0.53 -0.51 -6.97
C TRP A 187 1.13 0.68 -7.69
N THR A 188 2.15 1.30 -7.11
CA THR A 188 2.82 2.49 -7.64
C THR A 188 3.78 2.19 -8.79
N HIS A 189 4.02 0.92 -9.10
CA HIS A 189 4.87 0.52 -10.23
C HIS A 189 4.18 0.80 -11.58
N GLU A 190 4.97 1.20 -12.57
CA GLU A 190 4.47 1.61 -13.90
C GLU A 190 3.63 0.55 -14.63
N THR A 191 3.86 -0.74 -14.34
CA THR A 191 3.12 -1.83 -14.97
C THR A 191 1.67 -1.90 -14.51
N LYS A 192 1.35 -1.38 -13.33
CA LYS A 192 0.02 -1.39 -12.70
C LYS A 192 -0.67 -0.02 -12.74
N ASP A 193 -0.01 0.98 -13.30
CA ASP A 193 -0.46 2.38 -13.24
C ASP A 193 -1.85 2.61 -13.88
N LEU A 194 -2.14 1.94 -15.01
CA LEU A 194 -3.46 1.99 -15.64
C LEU A 194 -4.54 1.34 -14.77
N GLU A 195 -4.24 0.19 -14.17
CA GLU A 195 -5.17 -0.54 -13.30
C GLU A 195 -5.41 0.24 -11.99
N ARG A 196 -4.36 0.78 -11.38
CA ARG A 196 -4.42 1.68 -10.23
C ARG A 196 -5.30 2.89 -10.51
N THR A 197 -5.07 3.55 -11.65
CA THR A 197 -5.84 4.72 -12.07
C THR A 197 -7.30 4.35 -12.28
N TYR A 198 -7.58 3.22 -12.93
CA TYR A 198 -8.93 2.72 -13.13
C TYR A 198 -9.65 2.51 -11.80
N LEU A 199 -9.01 1.83 -10.84
CA LEU A 199 -9.55 1.63 -9.49
C LEU A 199 -9.87 2.94 -8.80
N ILE A 200 -8.91 3.86 -8.71
CA ILE A 200 -9.10 5.15 -8.03
C ILE A 200 -10.24 5.94 -8.70
N ARG A 201 -10.19 6.13 -10.02
CA ARG A 201 -11.16 6.96 -10.74
C ARG A 201 -12.57 6.38 -10.70
N THR A 202 -12.71 5.06 -10.82
CA THR A 202 -14.03 4.43 -10.68
C THR A 202 -14.60 4.58 -9.28
N LEU A 203 -13.77 4.43 -8.24
CA LEU A 203 -14.22 4.65 -6.87
C LEU A 203 -14.56 6.12 -6.59
N GLN A 204 -13.88 7.09 -7.21
CA GLN A 204 -14.23 8.50 -7.10
C GLN A 204 -15.61 8.76 -7.71
N GLY A 205 -15.93 8.10 -8.83
CA GLY A 205 -17.26 8.16 -9.45
C GLY A 205 -18.36 7.54 -8.57
N ILE A 206 -18.09 6.38 -7.96
CA ILE A 206 -19.04 5.75 -7.02
C ILE A 206 -19.23 6.63 -5.77
N ALA A 207 -18.15 7.19 -5.23
CA ALA A 207 -18.21 8.11 -4.10
C ALA A 207 -19.12 9.32 -4.41
N GLN A 208 -18.98 9.91 -5.59
CA GLN A 208 -19.80 11.04 -6.05
C GLN A 208 -21.28 10.67 -6.14
N GLN A 209 -21.57 9.52 -6.75
CA GLN A 209 -22.94 9.06 -6.99
C GLN A 209 -23.67 8.62 -5.71
N LYS A 210 -22.92 8.16 -4.69
CA LYS A 210 -23.49 7.55 -3.49
C LYS A 210 -23.34 8.41 -2.24
N GLY A 211 -22.46 9.40 -2.23
CA GLY A 211 -22.11 10.14 -1.02
C GLY A 211 -21.41 9.24 0.00
N VAL A 212 -20.49 8.37 -0.44
CA VAL A 212 -19.74 7.47 0.45
C VAL A 212 -18.25 7.78 0.42
N ARG A 213 -17.64 7.83 1.60
CA ARG A 213 -16.20 8.08 1.74
C ARG A 213 -15.42 6.78 1.53
N MET A 214 -14.50 6.79 0.58
CA MET A 214 -13.61 5.65 0.30
C MET A 214 -12.33 5.77 1.12
N THR A 215 -11.98 4.69 1.83
CA THR A 215 -10.74 4.57 2.59
C THR A 215 -10.03 3.28 2.20
N PHE A 216 -8.74 3.30 1.96
CA PHE A 216 -7.91 2.12 1.72
C PHE A 216 -7.19 1.74 3.01
N LEU A 217 -7.31 0.48 3.42
CA LEU A 217 -6.53 -0.11 4.50
C LEU A 217 -5.56 -1.11 3.88
N SER A 218 -4.26 -0.90 4.10
CA SER A 218 -3.20 -1.72 3.49
C SER A 218 -2.05 -2.02 4.44
N GLY A 219 -1.21 -2.97 4.03
CA GLY A 219 -0.01 -3.37 4.74
C GLY A 219 1.09 -3.79 3.77
N ASP A 220 1.88 -4.80 4.18
CA ASP A 220 2.90 -5.46 3.34
C ASP A 220 4.00 -4.53 2.78
N VAL A 221 4.31 -3.45 3.51
CA VAL A 221 5.41 -2.50 3.18
C VAL A 221 6.35 -2.24 4.36
N ALA A 222 6.23 -3.02 5.44
CA ALA A 222 7.06 -2.98 6.65
C ALA A 222 7.17 -1.59 7.34
N ALA A 223 6.27 -0.67 7.04
CA ALA A 223 6.16 0.63 7.69
C ALA A 223 4.68 1.04 7.84
N SER A 224 4.38 1.88 8.83
CA SER A 224 3.10 2.55 8.95
C SER A 224 3.13 3.95 8.38
N GLY A 225 1.97 4.45 7.98
CA GLY A 225 1.79 5.74 7.36
C GLY A 225 0.34 6.02 7.03
N ALA A 226 0.07 7.26 6.64
CA ALA A 226 -1.19 7.64 6.04
C ALA A 226 -0.94 8.45 4.78
N GLY A 227 -1.80 8.26 3.78
CA GLY A 227 -1.77 8.97 2.51
C GLY A 227 -3.14 9.56 2.18
N LEU A 228 -3.15 10.50 1.24
CA LEU A 228 -4.32 11.25 0.83
C LEU A 228 -4.33 11.39 -0.69
N LEU A 229 -5.45 11.03 -1.31
CA LEU A 229 -5.80 11.45 -2.66
C LEU A 229 -6.82 12.57 -2.50
N HIS A 230 -6.63 13.75 -3.09
CA HIS A 230 -7.63 14.81 -3.00
C HIS A 230 -7.47 15.86 -4.10
N ASP A 231 -8.53 16.63 -4.35
CA ASP A 231 -8.42 17.92 -5.04
C ASP A 231 -7.97 18.99 -4.02
N PRO A 232 -6.82 19.67 -4.21
CA PRO A 232 -6.40 20.72 -3.28
C PRO A 232 -7.37 21.89 -3.18
N THR A 233 -8.18 22.12 -4.22
CA THR A 233 -9.19 23.17 -4.25
C THR A 233 -10.48 22.77 -3.54
N HIS A 234 -10.77 21.46 -3.46
CA HIS A 234 -11.96 20.90 -2.86
C HIS A 234 -11.63 19.70 -1.95
N PRO A 235 -10.92 19.90 -0.83
CA PRO A 235 -10.34 18.83 -0.02
C PRO A 235 -11.36 17.94 0.73
N ASN A 236 -12.66 18.19 0.59
CA ASN A 236 -13.74 17.44 1.24
C ASN A 236 -14.65 16.72 0.23
N ASP A 237 -14.40 16.88 -1.07
CA ASP A 237 -15.22 16.33 -2.16
C ASP A 237 -15.11 14.80 -2.28
N HIS A 238 -15.86 14.22 -3.22
CA HIS A 238 -15.81 12.79 -3.53
C HIS A 238 -14.44 12.26 -4.01
N LYS A 239 -13.52 13.14 -4.43
CA LYS A 239 -12.16 12.74 -4.84
C LYS A 239 -11.27 12.45 -3.66
N THR A 240 -11.64 12.98 -2.48
CA THR A 240 -10.89 12.80 -1.24
C THR A 240 -10.98 11.36 -0.75
N MET A 241 -9.86 10.64 -0.79
CA MET A 241 -9.73 9.27 -0.32
C MET A 241 -8.51 9.12 0.58
N TYR A 242 -8.65 8.32 1.62
CA TYR A 242 -7.60 8.12 2.61
C TYR A 242 -6.92 6.78 2.38
N GLN A 243 -5.60 6.73 2.48
CA GLN A 243 -4.84 5.50 2.60
C GLN A 243 -4.34 5.39 4.03
N ILE A 244 -4.67 4.30 4.70
CA ILE A 244 -4.15 3.93 6.02
C ILE A 244 -3.22 2.73 5.81
N ILE A 245 -2.01 2.82 6.34
CA ILE A 245 -0.97 1.80 6.21
C ILE A 245 -0.58 1.34 7.61
N SER A 246 -0.82 0.06 7.90
CA SER A 246 -0.39 -0.55 9.15
C SER A 246 0.49 -1.77 8.86
N SER A 247 1.78 -1.61 9.09
CA SER A 247 2.79 -2.65 8.90
C SER A 247 4.08 -2.30 9.64
N PRO A 248 4.87 -3.27 10.15
CA PRO A 248 4.57 -4.70 10.19
C PRO A 248 4.09 -5.15 11.58
N ILE A 249 3.18 -6.13 11.59
CA ILE A 249 2.76 -6.80 12.83
C ILE A 249 3.70 -7.98 13.11
N VAL A 250 3.89 -8.87 12.12
CA VAL A 250 4.70 -10.09 12.25
C VAL A 250 6.07 -9.94 11.59
N SER A 251 6.14 -9.39 10.38
CA SER A 251 7.40 -9.19 9.65
C SER A 251 8.34 -8.19 10.33
N ALA A 252 9.60 -8.18 9.90
CA ALA A 252 10.58 -7.21 10.40
C ALA A 252 10.22 -5.79 9.93
N PRO A 253 10.28 -4.77 10.82
CA PRO A 253 10.15 -3.37 10.44
C PRO A 253 11.18 -2.90 9.42
N GLN A 254 10.78 -1.91 8.64
CA GLN A 254 11.60 -1.31 7.59
C GLN A 254 12.86 -0.67 8.18
N GLY A 255 14.02 -1.01 7.61
CA GLY A 255 15.31 -0.46 8.02
C GLY A 255 15.48 1.03 7.67
N GLY A 256 16.30 1.73 8.46
CA GLY A 256 16.41 3.19 8.42
C GLY A 256 16.83 3.81 7.08
N TYR A 257 17.71 3.17 6.30
CA TYR A 257 18.17 3.71 5.02
C TYR A 257 17.06 3.72 3.96
N LEU A 258 16.38 2.58 3.78
CA LEU A 258 15.30 2.48 2.81
C LEU A 258 14.08 3.30 3.25
N LEU A 259 13.82 3.37 4.56
CA LEU A 259 12.81 4.28 5.11
C LEU A 259 13.15 5.75 4.80
N LYS A 260 14.43 6.15 4.87
CA LYS A 260 14.85 7.51 4.49
C LYS A 260 14.65 7.81 3.01
N MET A 261 14.93 6.85 2.13
CA MET A 261 14.68 7.01 0.69
C MET A 261 13.20 7.20 0.38
N LEU A 262 12.32 6.46 1.07
CA LEU A 262 10.87 6.60 0.93
C LEU A 262 10.35 7.98 1.36
N HIS A 263 11.09 8.77 2.15
CA HIS A 263 10.63 10.12 2.50
C HIS A 263 10.91 11.17 1.42
N ASN A 264 11.78 10.86 0.46
CA ASN A 264 12.12 11.76 -0.63
C ASN A 264 11.23 11.47 -1.84
N GLN A 265 10.11 12.19 -1.94
CA GLN A 265 9.10 11.94 -2.96
C GLN A 265 8.77 13.24 -3.73
N LYS A 266 8.63 13.11 -5.05
CA LYS A 266 8.07 14.17 -5.89
C LYS A 266 6.56 14.28 -5.64
N THR A 267 6.00 15.46 -5.90
CA THR A 267 4.55 15.62 -5.97
C THR A 267 3.99 14.75 -7.09
N LEU A 268 2.91 14.03 -6.79
CA LEU A 268 2.26 13.12 -7.73
C LEU A 268 0.80 13.47 -7.91
N TYR A 269 0.27 13.09 -9.07
CA TYR A 269 -1.09 13.34 -9.47
C TYR A 269 -1.66 12.07 -10.13
N VAL A 270 -2.96 11.82 -9.94
CA VAL A 270 -3.64 10.69 -10.56
C VAL A 270 -4.06 11.09 -11.97
N PRO A 271 -3.65 10.39 -13.05
CA PRO A 271 -4.05 10.75 -14.40
C PRO A 271 -5.55 10.52 -14.65
N ARG A 272 -6.05 10.97 -15.81
CA ARG A 272 -7.40 10.60 -16.27
C ARG A 272 -7.47 9.10 -16.54
N ASN A 273 -8.66 8.52 -16.42
CA ASN A 273 -8.84 7.12 -16.72
C ASN A 273 -8.35 6.77 -18.15
N GLY A 274 -7.72 5.61 -18.31
CA GLY A 274 -7.09 5.18 -19.56
C GLY A 274 -5.75 5.83 -19.90
N HIS A 275 -5.23 6.75 -19.08
CA HIS A 275 -3.94 7.41 -19.29
C HIS A 275 -2.93 6.99 -18.23
N LYS A 276 -1.66 6.89 -18.62
CA LYS A 276 -0.55 6.65 -17.69
C LYS A 276 -0.12 7.93 -16.99
N SER A 277 0.48 7.80 -15.81
CA SER A 277 1.09 8.86 -15.03
C SER A 277 2.24 9.51 -15.80
N THR A 278 2.13 10.82 -16.05
CA THR A 278 3.16 11.64 -16.72
C THR A 278 3.85 12.63 -15.77
N HIS A 279 3.48 12.63 -14.49
CA HIS A 279 3.81 13.66 -13.48
C HIS A 279 3.24 15.06 -13.78
N GLU A 280 2.42 15.19 -14.81
CA GLU A 280 1.67 16.42 -15.06
C GLU A 280 0.60 16.62 -13.99
N VAL A 281 0.29 17.87 -13.72
CA VAL A 281 -0.75 18.24 -12.76
C VAL A 281 -2.10 17.73 -13.25
N SER A 282 -2.85 17.11 -12.34
CA SER A 282 -4.23 16.70 -12.55
C SER A 282 -5.14 17.21 -11.43
N ASP A 283 -6.43 16.92 -11.55
CA ASP A 283 -7.47 17.27 -10.59
C ASP A 283 -7.48 16.40 -9.31
N THR A 284 -6.53 15.48 -9.16
CA THR A 284 -6.37 14.68 -7.94
C THR A 284 -4.90 14.54 -7.62
N LYS A 285 -4.49 15.20 -6.55
CA LYS A 285 -3.14 15.15 -5.99
C LYS A 285 -3.01 13.94 -5.07
N GLU A 286 -1.81 13.37 -5.02
CA GLU A 286 -1.41 12.30 -4.11
C GLU A 286 -0.36 12.82 -3.11
N ASP A 287 -0.67 12.72 -1.81
CA ASP A 287 0.19 13.17 -0.72
C ASP A 287 0.33 12.11 0.38
N MET A 288 1.44 12.16 1.11
CA MET A 288 1.64 11.41 2.35
C MET A 288 1.49 12.36 3.54
N MET A 289 0.75 11.94 4.56
CA MET A 289 0.48 12.73 5.76
C MET A 289 1.66 12.69 6.73
N GLU A 290 1.97 13.83 7.34
CA GLU A 290 2.98 13.92 8.41
C GLU A 290 2.32 13.67 9.77
N ILE A 291 2.20 12.41 10.18
CA ILE A 291 1.54 12.03 11.44
C ILE A 291 2.52 11.65 12.56
N PHE A 292 3.80 11.41 12.23
CA PHE A 292 4.80 10.92 13.18
C PHE A 292 5.85 11.97 13.53
N HIS A 293 5.43 13.02 14.25
CA HIS A 293 6.32 14.12 14.65
C HIS A 293 7.41 13.70 15.68
N THR A 294 7.10 12.70 16.49
CA THR A 294 8.00 12.10 17.48
C THR A 294 8.17 10.62 17.20
N ASP A 295 9.30 10.05 17.61
CA ASP A 295 9.52 8.61 17.63
C ASP A 295 8.79 8.00 18.83
N ALA A 296 8.56 6.68 18.78
CA ALA A 296 7.91 5.99 19.88
C ALA A 296 8.74 6.07 21.18
N SER A 297 10.06 6.29 21.07
CA SER A 297 10.97 6.61 22.18
C SER A 297 10.81 8.02 22.77
N GLY A 298 10.05 8.91 22.13
CA GLY A 298 9.88 10.32 22.51
C GLY A 298 10.82 11.31 21.83
N ALA A 299 11.83 10.84 21.09
CA ALA A 299 12.73 11.72 20.35
C ALA A 299 12.01 12.43 19.19
N GLY A 300 12.37 13.68 18.89
CA GLY A 300 11.84 14.39 17.72
C GLY A 300 12.29 13.74 16.40
N ARG A 301 11.41 13.75 15.38
CA ARG A 301 11.71 13.18 14.05
C ARG A 301 11.75 14.24 12.96
N GLU A 302 12.78 14.17 12.13
CA GLU A 302 12.84 14.91 10.86
C GLU A 302 11.88 14.30 9.83
N MET A 303 11.87 12.96 9.75
CA MET A 303 11.05 12.18 8.82
C MET A 303 9.71 11.79 9.44
N LYS A 304 8.65 12.48 9.05
CA LYS A 304 7.35 12.44 9.75
C LYS A 304 6.25 11.62 9.06
N LYS A 305 6.50 11.13 7.84
CA LYS A 305 5.46 10.52 6.98
C LYS A 305 5.28 9.03 7.22
N LEU A 306 6.39 8.30 7.40
CA LEU A 306 6.39 6.86 7.63
C LEU A 306 7.09 6.51 8.95
N MET A 307 6.67 5.41 9.56
CA MET A 307 7.29 4.86 10.78
C MET A 307 7.64 3.38 10.57
N GLY A 308 8.93 3.07 10.62
CA GLY A 308 9.45 1.70 10.51
C GLY A 308 9.49 0.98 11.85
N ARG A 309 8.34 0.84 12.52
CA ARG A 309 8.21 0.14 13.81
C ARG A 309 6.95 -0.72 13.80
N ARG A 310 6.89 -1.74 14.67
CA ARG A 310 5.67 -2.55 14.81
C ARG A 310 4.51 -1.69 15.27
N ASN A 311 3.35 -1.91 14.68
CA ASN A 311 2.17 -1.11 14.95
C ASN A 311 0.88 -1.85 14.61
N TYR A 312 -0.22 -1.33 15.13
CA TYR A 312 -1.57 -1.58 14.62
C TYR A 312 -2.33 -0.26 14.54
N VAL A 313 -3.48 -0.27 13.86
CA VAL A 313 -4.40 0.87 13.81
C VAL A 313 -5.74 0.49 14.42
N ALA A 314 -6.35 1.42 15.15
CA ALA A 314 -7.73 1.34 15.61
C ALA A 314 -8.58 2.32 14.81
N LEU A 315 -9.61 1.82 14.13
CA LEU A 315 -10.57 2.62 13.39
C LEU A 315 -11.89 2.65 14.17
N VAL A 316 -12.31 3.84 14.60
CA VAL A 316 -13.52 4.03 15.42
C VAL A 316 -14.47 4.96 14.68
N ALA A 317 -15.68 4.49 14.40
CA ALA A 317 -16.75 5.33 13.88
C ALA A 317 -17.37 6.13 15.04
N PHE A 318 -17.54 7.43 14.85
CA PHE A 318 -18.09 8.32 15.87
C PHE A 318 -18.93 9.43 15.24
N ASP A 319 -19.91 9.92 15.99
CA ASP A 319 -20.68 11.11 15.63
C ASP A 319 -19.91 12.34 16.11
N GLN A 320 -19.49 13.17 15.16
CA GLN A 320 -18.64 14.32 15.44
C GLN A 320 -19.40 15.45 16.17
N GLU A 321 -20.69 15.63 15.89
CA GLU A 321 -21.52 16.64 16.55
C GLU A 321 -21.83 16.22 17.99
N ALA A 322 -22.19 14.96 18.19
CA ALA A 322 -22.43 14.41 19.53
C ALA A 322 -21.14 14.43 20.39
N ALA A 323 -19.99 14.08 19.80
CA ALA A 323 -18.70 14.14 20.51
C ALA A 323 -18.30 15.57 20.88
N ALA A 324 -18.53 16.54 20.00
CA ALA A 324 -18.28 17.95 20.28
C ALA A 324 -19.20 18.48 21.40
N ALA A 325 -20.48 18.12 21.38
CA ALA A 325 -21.45 18.50 22.42
C ALA A 325 -21.10 17.91 23.80
N ALA A 326 -20.61 16.66 23.86
CA ALA A 326 -20.19 16.03 25.10
C ALA A 326 -18.93 16.66 25.72
N SER A 327 -18.09 17.32 24.90
CA SER A 327 -16.88 18.01 25.37
C SER A 327 -17.15 19.42 25.94
N GLN A 328 -18.31 20.00 25.65
CA GLN A 328 -18.76 21.25 26.27
C GLN A 328 -19.52 20.90 27.56
N GLY A 329 -18.93 21.24 28.71
CA GLY A 329 -19.50 20.95 30.03
C GLY A 329 -20.93 21.49 30.23
N PRO A 330 -21.66 21.07 31.27
CA PRO A 330 -23.11 21.23 31.42
C PRO A 330 -23.63 22.66 31.67
N PHE A 331 -22.87 23.72 31.37
CA PHE A 331 -23.26 25.09 31.63
C PHE A 331 -23.59 25.86 30.35
N SER A 332 -24.86 25.77 29.92
CA SER A 332 -25.50 26.84 29.16
C SER A 332 -26.97 26.96 29.60
N PRO A 333 -27.39 28.08 30.22
CA PRO A 333 -28.71 28.23 30.85
C PRO A 333 -29.77 28.71 29.85
N ASN A 334 -29.90 28.03 28.70
CA ASN A 334 -30.98 28.37 27.77
C ASN A 334 -31.50 27.15 27.02
N PRO A 335 -32.60 26.51 27.48
CA PRO A 335 -33.30 25.52 26.70
C PRO A 335 -34.20 26.26 25.71
N SER A 336 -33.61 26.85 24.66
CA SER A 336 -34.40 27.16 23.48
C SER A 336 -34.72 25.82 22.81
N ILE A 337 -35.96 25.36 22.99
CA ILE A 337 -36.58 24.25 22.28
C ILE A 337 -36.46 24.56 20.79
N GLY A 338 -35.39 24.07 20.17
CA GLY A 338 -35.22 24.05 18.73
C GLY A 338 -36.21 23.04 18.16
N SER A 339 -37.20 23.58 17.44
CA SER A 339 -38.17 22.86 16.63
C SER A 339 -37.55 21.69 15.86
N GLY A 340 -38.24 20.54 15.87
CA GLY A 340 -37.78 19.29 15.29
C GLY A 340 -37.16 19.41 13.90
N SER A 341 -35.90 19.02 13.80
CA SER A 341 -35.24 18.70 12.54
C SER A 341 -35.39 17.20 12.28
N GLN A 342 -35.98 16.86 11.14
CA GLN A 342 -36.12 15.52 10.57
C GLN A 342 -34.98 14.57 10.97
N HIS A 343 -35.33 13.40 11.53
CA HIS A 343 -34.38 12.32 11.83
C HIS A 343 -33.77 11.74 10.55
N GLY A 344 -32.75 12.42 10.01
CA GLY A 344 -31.75 11.80 9.13
C GLY A 344 -30.83 10.88 9.95
N LEU A 345 -30.15 9.95 9.27
CA LEU A 345 -29.11 9.13 9.91
C LEU A 345 -27.99 10.04 10.45
N ALA A 346 -27.47 9.74 11.65
CA ALA A 346 -26.34 10.47 12.23
C ALA A 346 -25.14 10.45 11.27
N LYS A 347 -24.51 11.61 11.04
CA LYS A 347 -23.33 11.76 10.20
C LYS A 347 -22.11 11.24 10.97
N LEU A 348 -21.56 10.10 10.55
CA LEU A 348 -20.43 9.49 11.22
C LEU A 348 -19.12 9.84 10.52
N SER A 349 -18.09 10.10 11.31
CA SER A 349 -16.68 10.19 10.89
C SER A 349 -15.93 8.95 11.39
N LEU A 350 -14.80 8.61 10.77
CA LEU A 350 -13.87 7.61 11.31
C LEU A 350 -12.67 8.30 11.95
N ALA A 351 -12.34 7.94 13.19
CA ALA A 351 -11.09 8.29 13.83
C ALA A 351 -10.13 7.11 13.69
N VAL A 352 -8.94 7.37 13.14
CA VAL A 352 -7.89 6.36 12.95
C VAL A 352 -6.71 6.67 13.85
N ASP A 353 -6.49 5.81 14.84
CA ASP A 353 -5.41 5.91 15.80
C ASP A 353 -4.33 4.87 15.48
N PHE A 354 -3.08 5.32 15.35
CA PHE A 354 -1.93 4.45 15.17
C PHE A 354 -1.32 4.15 16.55
N VAL A 355 -1.14 2.88 16.88
CA VAL A 355 -0.46 2.45 18.10
C VAL A 355 0.84 1.80 17.70
N VAL A 356 1.95 2.41 18.10
CA VAL A 356 3.30 2.04 17.66
C VAL A 356 4.11 1.56 18.86
N GLN A 357 4.85 0.46 18.69
CA GLN A 357 5.73 -0.09 19.71
C GLN A 357 6.94 0.81 19.97
N GLY A 358 7.25 1.04 21.25
CA GLY A 358 8.48 1.68 21.72
C GLY A 358 9.72 0.81 21.59
N ASP A 359 10.77 1.13 22.35
CA ASP A 359 12.03 0.39 22.33
C ASP A 359 12.00 -0.86 23.23
N GLY A 360 11.82 -2.02 22.62
CA GLY A 360 11.83 -3.31 23.31
C GLY A 360 10.44 -3.93 23.46
N ALA A 361 10.40 -5.17 23.94
CA ALA A 361 9.17 -5.97 23.96
C ALA A 361 8.12 -5.49 24.99
N TYR A 362 8.54 -4.77 26.04
CA TYR A 362 7.70 -4.42 27.19
C TYR A 362 7.59 -2.92 27.47
N THR A 363 8.07 -2.07 26.57
CA THR A 363 7.87 -0.62 26.68
C THR A 363 6.47 -0.20 26.29
N ALA A 364 5.97 0.86 26.92
CA ALA A 364 4.69 1.47 26.57
C ALA A 364 4.64 1.81 25.07
N THR A 365 3.47 1.61 24.48
CA THR A 365 3.19 2.00 23.10
C THR A 365 2.89 3.48 23.00
N THR A 366 3.27 4.10 21.89
CA THR A 366 2.96 5.50 21.60
C THR A 366 1.80 5.59 20.62
N LYS A 367 0.83 6.43 20.95
CA LYS A 367 -0.36 6.68 20.12
C LYS A 367 -0.11 7.90 19.21
N TYR A 368 -0.45 7.78 17.93
CA TYR A 368 -0.43 8.87 16.95
C TYR A 368 -1.81 9.03 16.30
N GLY A 369 -2.23 10.27 16.08
CA GLY A 369 -3.54 10.60 15.54
C GLY A 369 -4.47 11.27 16.58
N PRO A 370 -5.79 11.25 16.36
CA PRO A 370 -6.45 10.51 15.28
C PRO A 370 -6.29 11.19 13.92
N VAL A 371 -6.14 10.38 12.86
CA VAL A 371 -6.47 10.83 11.50
C VAL A 371 -7.99 10.78 11.37
N ILE A 372 -8.61 11.94 11.13
CA ILE A 372 -10.07 12.04 10.99
C ILE A 372 -10.45 11.90 9.52
N ILE A 373 -11.34 10.94 9.25
CA ILE A 373 -11.92 10.67 7.94
C ILE A 373 -13.40 11.10 8.01
N PRO A 374 -13.74 12.27 7.45
CA PRO A 374 -15.11 12.79 7.55
C PRO A 374 -16.06 12.05 6.60
N HIS A 375 -17.35 12.05 6.96
CA HIS A 375 -18.41 11.64 6.05
C HIS A 375 -18.37 12.47 4.75
N LEU A 376 -18.86 11.90 3.64
CA LEU A 376 -19.02 12.59 2.38
C LEU A 376 -20.49 12.98 2.20
N GLU A 377 -20.76 14.27 1.93
CA GLU A 377 -22.12 14.70 1.58
C GLU A 377 -22.49 14.24 0.16
N TYR A 378 -23.74 13.83 -0.02
CA TYR A 378 -24.25 13.43 -1.33
C TYR A 378 -24.13 14.58 -2.34
N GLY A 379 -23.52 14.30 -3.50
CA GLY A 379 -23.37 15.27 -4.59
C GLY A 379 -22.25 16.29 -4.43
N ARG A 380 -21.33 16.12 -3.46
CA ARG A 380 -20.13 16.95 -3.30
C ARG A 380 -18.87 16.35 -3.90
#